data_AF-A0A428WAK3-F1
#
_entry.id   AF-A0A428WAK3-F1
#
_cell.length_a   1.000
_cell.length_b   1.000
_cell.length_c   1.000
_cell.angle_alpha   90.00
_cell.angle_beta   90.00
_cell.angle_gamma   90.00
#
_symmetry.space_group_name_H-M   'P 1'
#
loop_
_entity.id
_entity.type
_entity.pdbx_description
1 polymer ?
#
loop_
_entity_poly.entity_id
_entity_poly.type
_entity_poly.pdbx_seq_one_letter_code
_entity_poly.pdbx_strand_id
1 'polypeptide(L)'
;MIAVVAVLIVLPFVLFATVSAIGDDDLATLLVGSIANTISSVCLIAALLRGRTAINGDWVSIPTAVSSRRVARTGSLVGWIGALAVVATGITQHYQHVDMTLLKGIVLGGAALIPAVSNDSANRMARRTTR
;
A
#
# COMPACT_ATOMS: atom_id res chain seq x y z
N MET A 1 -1.43 -8.09 -13.01
CA MET A 1 -0.03 -8.55 -13.16
C MET A 1 0.94 -7.45 -12.75
N ILE A 2 0.95 -6.29 -13.43
CA ILE A 2 1.84 -5.15 -13.11
C ILE A 2 1.77 -4.72 -11.62
N ALA A 3 0.57 -4.62 -11.04
CA ALA A 3 0.40 -4.23 -9.64
C ALA A 3 0.97 -5.23 -8.63
N VAL A 4 0.98 -6.53 -8.95
CA VAL A 4 1.57 -7.58 -8.08
C VAL A 4 3.10 -7.53 -8.18
N VAL A 5 3.63 -7.34 -9.38
CA VAL A 5 5.08 -7.18 -9.61
C VAL A 5 5.60 -5.94 -8.89
N ALA A 6 4.87 -4.82 -8.96
CA ALA A 6 5.22 -3.60 -8.24
C ALA A 6 5.27 -3.82 -6.72
N VAL A 7 4.27 -4.50 -6.15
CA VAL A 7 4.29 -4.88 -4.72
C VAL A 7 5.49 -5.78 -4.38
N LEU A 8 5.79 -6.79 -5.21
CA LEU A 8 6.91 -7.71 -4.98
C LEU A 8 8.28 -7.02 -5.04
N ILE A 9 8.41 -5.90 -5.74
CA ILE A 9 9.65 -5.11 -5.80
C ILE A 9 9.72 -4.15 -4.61
N VAL A 10 8.60 -3.50 -4.27
CA VAL A 10 8.57 -2.44 -3.25
C VAL A 10 8.61 -3.01 -1.82
N LEU A 11 7.93 -4.11 -1.54
CA LEU A 11 7.86 -4.68 -0.18
C LEU A 11 9.23 -5.07 0.39
N PRO A 12 10.06 -5.84 -0.34
CA PRO A 12 11.37 -6.26 0.15
C PRO A 12 12.30 -5.07 0.39
N PHE A 13 12.23 -4.05 -0.46
CA PHE A 13 13.03 -2.84 -0.32
C PHE A 13 12.66 -2.06 0.95
N VAL A 14 11.37 -1.89 1.21
CA VAL A 14 10.89 -1.17 2.40
C VAL A 14 11.19 -1.95 3.69
N LEU A 15 11.05 -3.28 3.67
CA LEU A 15 11.41 -4.14 4.80
C LEU A 15 12.93 -4.10 5.06
N PHE A 16 13.75 -4.20 4.03
CA PHE A 16 15.21 -4.13 4.14
C PHE A 16 15.65 -2.77 4.69
N ALA A 17 15.08 -1.66 4.21
CA ALA A 17 15.37 -0.32 4.71
C ALA A 17 14.99 -0.17 6.20
N THR A 18 13.90 -0.80 6.64
CA THR A 18 13.48 -0.78 8.05
C THR A 18 14.43 -1.57 8.96
N VAL A 19 14.85 -2.76 8.51
CA VAL A 19 15.78 -3.61 9.28
C VAL A 19 17.18 -3.00 9.33
N SER A 20 17.60 -2.30 8.27
CA SER A 20 18.92 -1.66 8.21
C SER A 20 19.02 -0.39 9.07
N ALA A 21 17.90 0.16 9.53
CA ALA A 21 17.84 1.35 10.38
C ALA A 21 17.61 1.01 11.86
N ILE A 22 17.78 -0.26 12.27
CA ILE A 22 17.66 -0.64 13.68
C ILE A 22 18.76 0.05 14.48
N GLY A 23 18.37 0.96 15.37
CA GLY A 23 19.28 1.78 16.18
C GLY A 23 19.40 3.23 15.75
N ASP A 24 18.82 3.59 14.59
CA ASP A 24 18.80 4.95 14.08
C ASP A 24 17.50 5.70 14.48
N ASP A 25 17.58 7.03 14.57
CA ASP A 25 16.46 7.90 14.95
C ASP A 25 15.31 7.88 13.91
N ASP A 26 15.57 7.44 12.68
CA ASP A 26 14.61 7.36 11.58
C ASP A 26 13.79 6.05 11.54
N LEU A 27 14.07 5.12 12.45
CA LEU A 27 13.40 3.82 12.56
C LEU A 27 11.88 3.96 12.66
N ALA A 28 11.38 4.93 13.43
CA ALA A 28 9.93 5.12 13.61
C ALA A 28 9.22 5.45 12.28
N THR A 29 9.79 6.34 11.46
CA THR A 29 9.24 6.71 10.15
C THR A 29 9.28 5.53 9.17
N LEU A 30 10.39 4.78 9.17
CA LEU A 30 10.54 3.57 8.35
C LEU A 30 9.54 2.48 8.75
N LEU A 31 9.33 2.29 10.05
CA LEU A 31 8.44 1.27 10.59
C LEU A 31 6.97 1.56 10.28
N VAL A 32 6.52 2.82 10.43
CA VAL A 32 5.17 3.24 10.04
C VAL A 32 4.95 3.03 8.54
N GLY A 33 5.92 3.42 7.71
CA GLY A 33 5.85 3.23 6.26
C GLY A 33 5.81 1.77 5.85
N SER A 34 6.62 0.93 6.50
CA SER A 34 6.65 -0.51 6.28
C SER A 34 5.34 -1.20 6.64
N ILE A 35 4.76 -0.86 7.80
CA ILE A 35 3.47 -1.42 8.24
C ILE A 35 2.36 -1.03 7.26
N ALA A 36 2.24 0.26 6.94
CA ALA A 36 1.21 0.74 6.02
C ALA A 36 1.32 0.12 4.63
N ASN A 37 2.54 0.05 4.10
CA ASN A 37 2.81 -0.52 2.79
C ASN A 37 2.51 -2.03 2.77
N THR A 38 2.85 -2.74 3.85
CA THR A 38 2.55 -4.18 4.01
C THR A 38 1.04 -4.43 4.03
N ILE A 39 0.29 -3.71 4.86
CA ILE A 39 -1.16 -3.89 4.95
C ILE A 39 -1.83 -3.55 3.61
N SER A 40 -1.46 -2.43 2.97
CA SER A 40 -2.03 -2.02 1.68
C SER A 40 -1.74 -3.05 0.58
N SER A 41 -0.54 -3.62 0.58
CA SER A 41 -0.11 -4.68 -0.34
C SER A 41 -0.85 -6.00 -0.13
N VAL A 42 -1.04 -6.43 1.13
CA VAL A 42 -1.83 -7.62 1.46
C VAL A 42 -3.28 -7.45 1.01
N CYS A 43 -3.89 -6.29 1.24
CA CYS A 43 -5.23 -5.98 0.76
C CYS A 43 -5.29 -6.01 -0.78
N LEU A 44 -4.30 -5.47 -1.48
CA LEU A 44 -4.25 -5.51 -2.94
C LEU A 44 -4.18 -6.94 -3.47
N ILE A 45 -3.29 -7.77 -2.92
CA ILE A 45 -3.15 -9.18 -3.32
C ILE A 45 -4.46 -9.93 -3.06
N ALA A 46 -5.06 -9.76 -1.89
CA ALA A 46 -6.33 -10.39 -1.54
C ALA A 46 -7.47 -9.93 -2.47
N ALA A 47 -7.54 -8.64 -2.81
CA ALA A 47 -8.52 -8.10 -3.73
C ALA A 47 -8.33 -8.66 -5.16
N LEU A 48 -7.09 -8.78 -5.62
CA LEU A 48 -6.76 -9.34 -6.94
C LEU A 48 -7.04 -10.85 -7.02
N LEU A 49 -6.68 -11.62 -5.99
CA LEU A 49 -6.99 -13.06 -5.92
C LEU A 49 -8.51 -13.29 -5.94
N ARG A 50 -9.27 -12.53 -5.13
CA ARG A 50 -10.74 -12.60 -5.11
C ARG A 50 -11.36 -12.08 -6.42
N GLY A 51 -10.77 -11.08 -7.04
CA GLY A 51 -11.22 -10.56 -8.33
C GLY A 51 -11.02 -11.58 -9.46
N ARG A 52 -9.90 -12.30 -9.44
CA ARG A 52 -9.63 -13.39 -10.37
C ARG A 52 -10.61 -14.56 -10.18
N THR A 53 -10.95 -14.93 -8.94
CA THR A 53 -11.94 -15.99 -8.70
C THR A 53 -13.38 -15.56 -8.96
N ALA A 54 -13.66 -14.25 -9.07
CA ALA A 54 -14.97 -13.72 -9.41
C ALA A 54 -15.32 -13.88 -10.90
N ILE A 55 -14.33 -14.10 -11.77
CA ILE A 55 -14.49 -14.22 -13.22
C ILE A 55 -14.06 -15.63 -13.62
N ASN A 56 -15.03 -16.51 -13.90
CA ASN A 56 -14.78 -17.87 -14.40
C ASN A 56 -15.56 -18.06 -15.71
N GLY A 57 -14.85 -17.99 -16.84
CA GLY A 57 -15.48 -18.02 -18.16
C GLY A 57 -16.46 -16.87 -18.34
N ASP A 58 -17.70 -17.17 -18.71
CA ASP A 58 -18.75 -16.18 -18.99
C ASP A 58 -19.51 -15.71 -17.74
N TRP A 59 -19.19 -16.26 -16.56
CA TRP A 59 -19.95 -16.02 -15.34
C TRP A 59 -19.17 -15.12 -14.39
N VAL A 60 -19.83 -14.03 -13.96
CA VAL A 60 -19.32 -13.14 -12.93
C VAL A 60 -20.09 -13.34 -11.63
N SER A 61 -19.40 -13.79 -10.58
CA SER A 61 -19.99 -13.89 -9.25
C SER A 61 -20.05 -12.51 -8.59
N ILE A 62 -21.24 -11.91 -8.59
CA ILE A 62 -21.52 -10.58 -7.99
C ILE A 62 -21.10 -10.51 -6.51
N PRO A 63 -21.39 -11.51 -5.64
CA PRO A 63 -20.97 -11.47 -4.23
C PRO A 63 -19.44 -11.40 -4.07
N THR A 64 -18.71 -12.14 -4.90
CA THR A 64 -17.25 -12.17 -4.88
C THR A 64 -16.65 -10.85 -5.39
N ALA A 65 -17.25 -10.24 -6.42
CA ALA A 65 -16.86 -8.93 -6.92
C ALA A 65 -17.08 -7.81 -5.88
N VAL A 66 -18.20 -7.84 -5.14
CA VAL A 66 -18.47 -6.89 -4.05
C VAL A 66 -17.47 -7.06 -2.90
N SER A 67 -17.15 -8.31 -2.53
CA SER A 67 -16.14 -8.60 -1.50
C SER A 67 -14.75 -8.09 -1.91
N SER A 68 -14.31 -8.36 -3.15
CA SER A 68 -13.06 -7.84 -3.71
C SER A 68 -13.01 -6.31 -3.66
N ARG A 69 -14.10 -5.64 -4.06
CA ARG A 69 -14.23 -4.18 -3.99
C ARG A 69 -14.06 -3.63 -2.56
N ARG A 70 -14.65 -4.28 -1.55
CA ARG A 70 -14.50 -3.86 -0.15
C ARG A 70 -13.04 -3.95 0.30
N VAL A 71 -12.37 -5.06 0.00
CA VAL A 71 -10.95 -5.25 0.33
C VAL A 71 -10.07 -4.21 -0.37
N ALA A 72 -10.29 -3.96 -1.66
CA ALA A 72 -9.56 -2.94 -2.42
C ALA A 72 -9.78 -1.53 -1.84
N ARG A 73 -11.01 -1.20 -1.41
CA ARG A 73 -11.29 0.09 -0.75
C ARG A 73 -10.53 0.22 0.57
N THR A 74 -10.51 -0.81 1.41
CA THR A 74 -9.76 -0.80 2.67
C THR A 74 -8.27 -0.65 2.41
N GLY A 75 -7.71 -1.41 1.46
CA GLY A 75 -6.30 -1.30 1.07
C GLY A 75 -5.91 0.08 0.54
N SER A 76 -6.82 0.72 -0.20
CA SER A 76 -6.63 2.10 -0.68
C SER A 76 -6.60 3.09 0.48
N LEU A 77 -7.57 3.02 1.41
CA LEU A 77 -7.62 3.90 2.58
C LEU A 77 -6.37 3.75 3.44
N VAL A 78 -5.94 2.51 3.71
CA VAL A 78 -4.72 2.26 4.49
C VAL A 78 -3.49 2.82 3.78
N GLY A 79 -3.38 2.67 2.46
CA GLY A 79 -2.27 3.22 1.70
C GLY A 79 -2.21 4.76 1.74
N TRP A 80 -3.35 5.43 1.57
CA TRP A 80 -3.42 6.91 1.62
C TRP A 80 -3.16 7.46 3.02
N ILE A 81 -3.81 6.89 4.05
CA ILE A 81 -3.59 7.30 5.45
C ILE A 81 -2.15 7.02 5.86
N GLY A 82 -1.61 5.86 5.47
CA GLY A 82 -0.23 5.48 5.73
C GLY A 82 0.77 6.43 5.08
N ALA A 83 0.58 6.79 3.81
CA ALA A 83 1.43 7.76 3.13
C ALA A 83 1.44 9.12 3.84
N LEU A 84 0.26 9.61 4.26
CA LEU A 84 0.16 10.85 5.06
C LEU A 84 0.85 10.73 6.41
N ALA A 85 0.69 9.59 7.10
CA ALA A 85 1.32 9.33 8.38
C ALA A 85 2.86 9.32 8.28
N VAL A 86 3.41 8.68 7.25
CA VAL A 86 4.86 8.64 6.98
C VAL A 86 5.43 10.03 6.70
N VAL A 87 4.71 10.83 5.92
CA VAL A 87 5.11 12.22 5.65
C VAL A 87 5.04 13.05 6.92
N ALA A 88 3.99 12.90 7.73
CA ALA A 88 3.86 13.60 9.00
C ALA A 88 4.99 13.23 9.98
N THR A 89 5.32 11.94 10.12
CA THR A 89 6.44 11.50 10.97
C THR A 89 7.79 11.98 10.45
N GLY A 90 8.02 11.94 9.13
CA GLY A 90 9.22 12.48 8.51
C GLY A 90 9.38 13.99 8.72
N ILE A 91 8.29 14.77 8.68
CA ILE A 91 8.30 16.21 8.99
C ILE A 91 8.65 16.42 10.46
N THR A 92 8.03 15.69 11.39
CA THR A 92 8.33 15.85 12.83
C THR A 92 9.78 15.53 13.17
N GLN A 93 10.37 14.53 12.52
CA GLN A 93 11.78 14.16 12.73
C GLN A 93 12.76 15.14 12.07
N HIS A 94 12.36 15.74 10.95
CA HIS A 94 13.15 16.81 10.32
C HIS A 94 13.27 18.05 11.22
N TYR A 95 12.18 18.45 11.90
CA TYR A 95 12.21 19.53 12.89
C TYR A 95 13.08 19.21 14.13
N GLN A 96 13.45 17.94 14.33
CA GLN A 96 14.36 17.49 15.39
C GLN A 96 15.82 17.39 14.93
N HIS A 97 16.18 17.99 13.79
CA HIS A 97 17.54 18.01 13.23
C HIS A 97 18.09 16.65 12.77
N VAL A 98 17.22 15.67 12.49
CA VAL A 98 17.65 14.42 11.84
C VAL A 98 17.75 14.66 10.34
N ASP A 99 18.90 15.16 9.89
CA ASP A 99 19.17 15.38 8.47
C ASP A 99 19.00 14.07 7.68
N MET A 100 18.29 14.13 6.55
CA MET A 100 17.86 13.01 5.67
C MET A 100 16.51 12.30 6.00
N THR A 101 15.88 12.51 7.17
CA THR A 101 14.58 11.85 7.49
C THR A 101 13.44 12.30 6.58
N LEU A 102 13.40 13.58 6.20
CA LEU A 102 12.39 14.11 5.29
C LEU A 102 12.46 13.44 3.91
N LEU A 103 13.67 13.26 3.37
CA LEU A 103 13.90 12.62 2.08
C LEU A 103 13.48 11.15 2.12
N LYS A 104 13.86 10.42 3.17
CA LYS A 104 13.43 9.03 3.39
C LYS A 104 11.90 8.92 3.51
N GLY A 105 11.28 9.83 4.27
CA GLY A 105 9.82 9.92 4.41
C GLY A 105 9.09 10.19 3.10
N ILE A 106 9.63 11.07 2.23
CA ILE A 106 9.08 11.34 0.89
C ILE A 106 9.18 10.09 0.00
N VAL A 107 10.32 9.40 0.01
CA VAL A 107 10.53 8.18 -0.79
C VAL A 107 9.59 7.06 -0.33
N LEU A 108 9.46 6.84 0.99
CA LEU A 108 8.55 5.85 1.57
C LEU A 108 7.07 6.21 1.32
N GLY A 109 6.72 7.49 1.45
CA GLY A 109 5.40 8.00 1.12
C GLY A 109 5.06 7.74 -0.35
N GLY A 110 5.99 8.03 -1.26
CA GLY A 110 5.87 7.72 -2.69
C GLY A 110 5.71 6.23 -2.96
N ALA A 111 6.48 5.38 -2.28
CA ALA A 111 6.37 3.93 -2.38
C ALA A 111 5.00 3.41 -1.90
N ALA A 112 4.45 3.97 -0.81
CA ALA A 112 3.14 3.63 -0.28
C ALA A 112 1.97 4.05 -1.19
N LEU A 113 2.17 5.04 -2.07
CA LEU A 113 1.16 5.43 -3.07
C LEU A 113 0.95 4.37 -4.15
N ILE A 114 1.97 3.56 -4.47
CA ILE A 114 1.88 2.53 -5.51
C ILE A 114 0.77 1.51 -5.21
N PRO A 115 0.74 0.85 -4.03
CA PRO A 115 -0.38 -0.04 -3.69
C PRO A 115 -1.67 0.74 -3.43
N ALA A 116 -1.63 2.00 -2.95
CA ALA A 116 -2.82 2.81 -2.73
C ALA A 116 -3.58 3.10 -4.04
N VAL A 117 -2.86 3.52 -5.09
CA VAL A 117 -3.38 3.81 -6.43
C VAL A 117 -3.82 2.53 -7.13
N SER A 118 -3.07 1.44 -6.95
CA SER A 118 -3.44 0.12 -7.48
C SER A 118 -4.75 -0.38 -6.86
N ASN A 119 -4.92 -0.21 -5.55
CA ASN A 119 -6.15 -0.54 -4.83
C ASN A 119 -7.32 0.34 -5.28
N ASP A 120 -7.12 1.65 -5.50
CA ASP A 120 -8.20 2.51 -6.00
C ASP A 120 -8.61 2.12 -7.43
N SER A 121 -7.64 1.80 -8.28
CA SER A 121 -7.88 1.30 -9.63
C SER A 121 -8.68 -0.01 -9.62
N ALA A 122 -8.31 -0.96 -8.76
CA ALA A 122 -9.05 -2.22 -8.58
C ALA A 122 -10.49 -1.98 -8.08
N ASN A 123 -10.69 -1.06 -7.14
CA ASN A 123 -12.03 -0.66 -6.65
C ASN A 123 -12.87 0.00 -7.77
N ARG A 124 -12.28 0.86 -8.62
CA ARG A 124 -12.97 1.45 -9.77
C ARG A 124 -13.36 0.41 -10.81
N MET A 125 -12.49 -0.56 -11.08
CA MET A 125 -12.78 -1.68 -11.99
C MET A 125 -13.93 -2.53 -11.45
N ALA A 126 -13.86 -2.97 -10.19
CA ALA A 126 -14.90 -3.77 -9.58
C ALA A 126 -16.27 -3.05 -9.54
N ARG A 127 -16.28 -1.72 -9.37
CA ARG A 127 -17.50 -0.90 -9.45
C ARG A 127 -18.21 -0.98 -10.80
N ARG A 128 -17.44 -0.99 -11.90
CA ARG A 128 -17.99 -1.02 -13.26
C ARG A 128 -18.61 -2.38 -13.58
N THR A 129 -18.04 -3.46 -13.07
CA THR A 129 -18.54 -4.82 -13.29
C THR A 129 -19.80 -5.14 -12.50
N THR A 130 -20.06 -4.43 -11.39
CA THR A 130 -21.24 -4.64 -10.53
C THR A 130 -22.41 -3.70 -10.83
N ARG A 131 -22.31 -2.85 -11.86
CA ARG A 131 -23.37 -1.95 -12.31
C ARG A 131 -24.09 -2.58 -13.49
#